data_AF-A0A923WD38-F1
#
_entry.id   AF-A0A923WD38-F1
#
_cell.length_a   1.000
_cell.length_b   1.000
_cell.length_c   1.000
_cell.angle_alpha   90.00
_cell.angle_beta   90.00
_cell.angle_gamma   90.00
#
_symmetry.space_group_name_H-M   'P 1'
#
loop_
_entity.id
_entity.type
_entity.pdbx_description
1 polymer ?
#
loop_
_entity_poly.entity_id
_entity_poly.type
_entity_poly.pdbx_seq_one_letter_code
_entity_poly.pdbx_strand_id
1 'polypeptide(L)'
;MHTLPTLGRGHGNGYAAKLTNRVWEWAVNITGGGVSELNDLKVDSRGNAYVLSTLEGNRLFVGADTVIGPMTSAGYQGFVAKLSPQGQLRWGVSISSEFDTYVRGVALDSGKLFVTGGVAGDSLRFGPFALNQITDQGFTAALDTAGNWRWAIAQGGALTVDLRHQLDYTGAFADSLILGSLRLTNPYPQSSGAFVAQLAAPAFIHRFSPSAGPAGTLVTLTGVGFASTTAVYFGGVAATFTVLSNGQVQVVVPPGLPTTGPGVLIQIVGPNGTSLSGTRFGGRPTGLTAALVAPHFYLVPNPAHDQVRLVSLPATASTVQVLDALGRVVRTQPAAARSLDVRGLPAGVYVVRAGASTRRLVVE
;
A
#
# COMPACT_ATOMS: atom_id res chain seq x y z
N MET A 1 14.94 29.35 -18.17
CA MET A 1 15.36 29.25 -16.76
C MET A 1 14.13 28.84 -15.96
N HIS A 2 13.98 27.56 -15.62
CA HIS A 2 12.96 27.15 -14.65
C HIS A 2 13.52 27.45 -13.27
N THR A 3 13.04 28.51 -12.62
CA THR A 3 13.35 28.81 -11.24
C THR A 3 12.69 27.76 -10.35
N LEU A 4 13.50 27.02 -9.58
CA LEU A 4 13.00 26.08 -8.59
C LEU A 4 12.29 26.88 -7.49
N PRO A 5 11.02 26.58 -7.14
CA PRO A 5 10.36 27.24 -6.03
C PRO A 5 11.07 26.85 -4.73
N THR A 6 11.71 27.82 -4.08
CA THR A 6 12.26 27.69 -2.74
C THR A 6 11.10 27.73 -1.73
N LEU A 7 10.55 26.57 -1.41
CA LEU A 7 9.67 26.41 -0.26
C LEU A 7 10.38 25.50 0.74
N GLY A 8 11.16 26.09 1.66
CA GLY A 8 11.80 25.34 2.74
C GLY A 8 12.57 26.24 3.71
N ARG A 9 12.12 26.29 4.97
CA ARG A 9 12.75 26.99 6.10
C ARG A 9 13.77 26.08 6.81
N GLY A 10 14.81 25.61 6.10
CA GLY A 10 15.82 24.73 6.69
C GLY A 10 17.03 24.51 5.79
N HIS A 11 18.19 24.26 6.40
CA HIS A 11 19.45 23.97 5.71
C HIS A 11 19.38 22.55 5.10
N GLY A 12 19.45 22.45 3.76
CA GLY A 12 19.45 21.17 3.03
C GLY A 12 18.06 20.75 2.53
N ASN A 13 17.71 21.17 1.31
CA ASN A 13 16.45 20.83 0.65
C ASN A 13 16.68 19.74 -0.42
N GLY A 14 15.96 18.62 -0.33
CA GLY A 14 15.96 17.58 -1.34
C GLY A 14 15.14 18.00 -2.57
N TYR A 15 15.59 17.62 -3.77
CA TYR A 15 14.81 17.75 -5.00
C TYR A 15 14.83 16.45 -5.80
N ALA A 16 13.66 16.00 -6.24
CA ALA A 16 13.55 15.03 -7.32
C ALA A 16 13.31 15.79 -8.63
N ALA A 17 13.99 15.40 -9.70
CA ALA A 17 13.86 16.07 -11.00
C ALA A 17 13.91 15.06 -12.15
N LYS A 18 13.26 15.41 -13.26
CA LYS A 18 13.27 14.61 -14.49
C LYS A 18 13.90 15.40 -15.64
N LEU A 19 14.81 14.72 -16.33
CA LEU A 19 15.52 15.21 -17.50
C LEU A 19 15.25 14.26 -18.67
N THR A 20 14.69 14.79 -19.76
CA THR A 20 14.47 14.02 -20.99
C THR A 20 15.18 14.75 -22.14
N ASN A 21 16.01 14.05 -22.91
CA ASN A 21 16.76 14.64 -24.04
C ASN A 21 17.50 15.93 -23.68
N ARG A 22 18.11 15.98 -22.49
CA ARG A 22 18.82 17.14 -21.92
C ARG A 22 17.92 18.37 -21.65
N VAL A 23 16.62 18.20 -21.62
CA VAL A 23 15.64 19.22 -21.21
C VAL A 23 15.03 18.84 -19.87
N TRP A 24 15.09 19.76 -18.91
CA TRP A 24 14.42 19.58 -17.61
C TRP A 24 12.92 19.69 -17.80
N GLU A 25 12.18 18.63 -17.46
CA GLU A 25 10.72 18.63 -17.56
C GLU A 25 10.09 19.17 -16.28
N TRP A 26 10.58 18.70 -15.12
CA TRP A 26 10.09 19.12 -13.81
C TRP A 26 11.15 18.89 -12.74
N ALA A 27 10.97 19.59 -11.64
CA ALA A 27 11.67 19.36 -10.39
C ALA A 27 10.70 19.67 -9.23
N VAL A 28 10.66 18.79 -8.25
CA VAL A 28 9.80 18.92 -7.07
C VAL A 28 10.65 18.85 -5.82
N ASN A 29 10.38 19.78 -4.90
CA ASN A 29 11.03 19.81 -3.59
C ASN A 29 10.48 18.68 -2.71
N ILE A 30 11.36 18.02 -1.97
CA ILE A 30 11.01 16.97 -1.00
C ILE A 30 11.72 17.33 0.30
N THR A 31 10.95 17.69 1.32
CA THR A 31 11.49 18.26 2.57
C THR A 31 10.77 17.77 3.82
N GLY A 32 11.45 17.89 4.95
CA GLY A 32 10.92 17.70 6.30
C GLY A 32 10.67 18.99 7.07
N GLY A 33 10.54 18.87 8.40
CA GLY A 33 10.53 20.01 9.32
C GLY A 33 11.91 20.67 9.49
N GLY A 34 12.98 19.96 9.09
CA GLY A 34 14.37 20.41 9.15
C GLY A 34 15.23 19.84 8.01
N VAL A 35 16.44 19.38 8.31
CA VAL A 35 17.39 18.86 7.32
C VAL A 35 16.80 17.67 6.55
N SER A 36 16.97 17.66 5.23
CA SER A 36 16.38 16.66 4.34
C SER A 36 17.44 15.98 3.46
N GLU A 37 17.61 14.66 3.61
CA GLU A 37 18.47 13.84 2.76
C GLU A 37 17.63 12.99 1.78
N LEU A 38 17.93 13.08 0.49
CA LEU A 38 17.44 12.13 -0.51
C LEU A 38 18.46 11.00 -0.64
N ASN A 39 18.13 9.83 -0.10
CA ASN A 39 19.06 8.72 -0.04
C ASN A 39 19.08 7.92 -1.34
N ASP A 40 17.92 7.66 -1.97
CA ASP A 40 17.85 6.93 -3.24
C ASP A 40 16.52 7.18 -3.98
N LEU A 41 16.51 6.92 -5.29
CA LEU A 41 15.35 7.04 -6.17
C LEU A 41 15.32 5.90 -7.21
N LYS A 42 14.13 5.33 -7.44
CA LYS A 42 13.90 4.35 -8.52
C LYS A 42 12.67 4.72 -9.34
N VAL A 43 12.63 4.30 -10.60
CA VAL A 43 11.54 4.63 -11.54
C VAL A 43 10.94 3.34 -12.11
N ASP A 44 9.61 3.23 -12.12
CA ASP A 44 8.93 2.10 -12.75
C ASP A 44 8.84 2.25 -14.29
N SER A 45 8.43 1.19 -14.97
CA SER A 45 8.22 1.19 -16.43
C SER A 45 7.13 2.15 -16.91
N ARG A 46 6.31 2.70 -16.00
CA ARG A 46 5.29 3.72 -16.30
C ARG A 46 5.81 5.15 -16.02
N GLY A 47 7.05 5.30 -15.58
CA GLY A 47 7.69 6.57 -15.26
C GLY A 47 7.36 7.13 -13.88
N ASN A 48 6.72 6.36 -12.98
CA ASN A 48 6.53 6.81 -11.60
C ASN A 48 7.86 6.70 -10.84
N ALA A 49 8.22 7.74 -10.11
CA ALA A 49 9.42 7.74 -9.27
C ALA A 49 9.08 7.35 -7.83
N TYR A 50 9.95 6.58 -7.20
CA TYR A 50 9.89 6.19 -5.80
C TYR A 50 11.11 6.75 -5.11
N VAL A 51 10.88 7.64 -4.17
CA VAL A 51 11.93 8.39 -3.49
C VAL A 51 12.04 7.88 -2.06
N LEU A 52 13.26 7.58 -1.64
CA LEU A 52 13.60 7.20 -0.27
C LEU A 52 14.39 8.34 0.37
N SER A 53 13.96 8.76 1.56
CA SER A 53 14.50 9.97 2.19
C SER A 53 14.60 9.85 3.69
N THR A 54 15.66 10.40 4.28
CA THR A 54 15.79 10.64 5.71
C THR A 54 15.52 12.11 5.95
N LEU A 55 14.50 12.42 6.75
CA LEU A 55 14.09 13.79 7.00
C LEU A 55 14.03 14.06 8.50
N GLU A 56 14.50 15.22 8.91
CA GLU A 56 14.30 15.72 10.27
C GLU A 56 12.84 16.18 10.45
N GLY A 57 12.23 15.73 11.54
CA GLY A 57 10.87 16.09 11.91
C GLY A 57 9.84 15.03 11.54
N ASN A 58 8.58 15.32 11.90
CA ASN A 58 7.51 14.33 11.88
C ASN A 58 6.58 14.45 10.67
N ARG A 59 6.98 15.23 9.65
CA ARG A 59 6.19 15.49 8.44
C ARG A 59 7.03 15.41 7.17
N LEU A 60 6.42 14.88 6.11
CA LEU A 60 6.93 14.92 4.73
C LEU A 60 6.15 15.95 3.92
N PHE A 61 6.91 16.85 3.29
CA PHE A 61 6.42 17.82 2.31
C PHE A 61 6.96 17.46 0.92
N VAL A 62 6.08 17.48 -0.08
CA VAL A 62 6.47 17.33 -1.48
C VAL A 62 5.83 18.46 -2.27
N GLY A 63 6.65 19.42 -2.69
CA GLY A 63 6.16 20.70 -3.18
C GLY A 63 5.32 21.42 -2.11
N ALA A 64 4.04 21.70 -2.42
CA ALA A 64 3.10 22.33 -1.49
C ALA A 64 2.29 21.32 -0.66
N ASP A 65 2.34 20.03 -1.00
CA ASP A 65 1.52 18.99 -0.38
C ASP A 65 2.19 18.42 0.87
N THR A 66 1.43 18.25 1.95
CA THR A 66 1.85 17.55 3.18
C THR A 66 1.15 16.20 3.24
N VAL A 67 1.87 15.10 3.42
CA VAL A 67 1.26 13.75 3.30
C VAL A 67 1.47 12.84 4.49
N ILE A 68 2.39 13.14 5.41
CA ILE A 68 2.65 12.29 6.56
C ILE A 68 2.80 13.17 7.79
N GLY A 69 2.17 12.79 8.91
CA GLY A 69 2.34 13.42 10.23
C GLY A 69 1.06 14.02 10.86
N PRO A 70 1.11 14.35 12.17
CA PRO A 70 2.29 14.29 13.04
C PRO A 70 2.57 12.87 13.58
N MET A 71 3.82 12.44 13.45
CA MET A 71 4.39 11.30 14.19
C MET A 71 4.91 11.75 15.57
N THR A 72 5.21 10.79 16.44
CA THR A 72 5.58 11.01 17.85
C THR A 72 6.98 11.59 18.07
N SER A 73 7.96 11.32 17.20
CA SER A 73 9.33 11.86 17.30
C SER A 73 9.59 13.00 16.31
N ALA A 74 10.35 14.00 16.76
CA ALA A 74 10.84 15.12 15.94
C ALA A 74 12.26 14.90 15.38
N GLY A 75 12.89 13.75 15.68
CA GLY A 75 14.22 13.38 15.17
C GLY A 75 14.23 13.01 13.68
N TYR A 76 15.32 12.37 13.23
CA TYR A 76 15.45 11.89 11.85
C TYR A 76 14.56 10.68 11.61
N GLN A 77 13.75 10.70 10.55
CA GLN A 77 12.82 9.63 10.21
C GLN A 77 12.95 9.24 8.74
N GLY A 78 12.69 7.96 8.45
CA GLY A 78 12.71 7.43 7.09
C GLY A 78 11.35 7.61 6.39
N PHE A 79 11.38 7.95 5.10
CA PHE A 79 10.19 8.17 4.29
C PHE A 79 10.31 7.54 2.91
N VAL A 80 9.19 7.04 2.39
CA VAL A 80 9.06 6.60 1.01
C VAL A 80 7.93 7.39 0.36
N ALA A 81 8.20 8.03 -0.78
CA ALA A 81 7.22 8.78 -1.54
C ALA A 81 7.11 8.26 -2.97
N LYS A 82 5.90 8.23 -3.52
CA LYS A 82 5.67 7.96 -4.95
C LYS A 82 5.27 9.23 -5.68
N LEU A 83 5.99 9.54 -6.74
CA LEU A 83 5.68 10.64 -7.66
C LEU A 83 5.17 10.10 -8.99
N SER A 84 4.26 10.85 -9.61
CA SER A 84 3.84 10.63 -10.99
C SER A 84 4.97 10.93 -11.98
N PRO A 85 4.86 10.53 -13.26
CA PRO A 85 5.80 10.92 -14.30
C PRO A 85 5.88 12.43 -14.54
N GLN A 86 4.94 13.21 -13.98
CA GLN A 86 4.88 14.67 -14.01
C GLN A 86 5.37 15.31 -12.69
N GLY A 87 5.93 14.52 -11.76
CA GLY A 87 6.46 15.03 -10.49
C GLY A 87 5.39 15.30 -9.42
N GLN A 88 4.14 14.87 -9.63
CA GLN A 88 3.05 15.04 -8.65
C GLN A 88 3.09 13.96 -7.59
N LEU A 89 2.93 14.30 -6.32
CA LEU A 89 2.84 13.31 -5.25
C LEU A 89 1.59 12.44 -5.42
N ARG A 90 1.77 11.11 -5.32
CA ARG A 90 0.68 10.12 -5.35
C ARG A 90 0.37 9.60 -3.95
N TRP A 91 1.42 9.30 -3.18
CA TRP A 91 1.33 8.90 -1.78
C TRP A 91 2.70 9.02 -1.12
N GLY A 92 2.70 9.05 0.21
CA GLY A 92 3.89 8.96 1.05
C GLY A 92 3.61 8.06 2.24
N VAL A 93 4.61 7.29 2.67
CA VAL A 93 4.57 6.48 3.90
C VAL A 93 5.85 6.68 4.70
N SER A 94 5.73 6.59 6.03
CA SER A 94 6.87 6.67 6.93
C SER A 94 7.37 5.30 7.37
N ILE A 95 8.63 5.31 7.77
CA ILE A 95 9.30 4.33 8.61
C ILE A 95 9.51 5.04 9.94
N SER A 96 8.64 4.76 10.91
CA SER A 96 8.53 5.54 12.14
C SER A 96 9.28 4.86 13.29
N SER A 97 9.94 5.66 14.11
CA SER A 97 10.57 5.27 15.37
C SER A 97 10.44 6.41 16.39
N GLU A 98 10.64 6.10 17.68
CA GLU A 98 10.89 7.14 18.69
C GLU A 98 12.34 7.68 18.60
N PHE A 99 13.21 6.94 17.91
CA PHE A 99 14.63 7.20 17.72
C PHE A 99 14.93 7.65 16.30
N ASP A 100 16.16 8.12 16.09
CA ASP A 100 16.63 8.47 14.75
C ASP A 100 16.69 7.23 13.85
N THR A 101 16.10 7.35 12.67
CA THR A 101 16.06 6.31 11.64
C THR A 101 16.66 6.84 10.36
N TYR A 102 17.68 6.14 9.86
CA TYR A 102 18.41 6.50 8.65
C TYR A 102 18.16 5.48 7.57
N VAL A 103 17.56 5.91 6.47
CA VAL A 103 17.36 5.06 5.29
C VAL A 103 18.58 5.11 4.36
N ARG A 104 18.78 4.07 3.55
CA ARG A 104 20.00 3.90 2.74
C ARG A 104 19.71 3.65 1.27
N GLY A 105 18.94 2.62 0.93
CA GLY A 105 18.71 2.24 -0.46
C GLY A 105 17.28 1.81 -0.71
N VAL A 106 16.79 2.08 -1.93
CA VAL A 106 15.51 1.54 -2.42
C VAL A 106 15.74 0.79 -3.72
N ALA A 107 15.22 -0.43 -3.80
CA ALA A 107 15.18 -1.21 -5.02
C ALA A 107 13.74 -1.42 -5.48
N LEU A 108 13.55 -1.52 -6.79
CA LEU A 108 12.25 -1.74 -7.42
C LEU A 108 12.34 -2.95 -8.34
N ASP A 109 11.53 -3.98 -8.07
CA ASP A 109 11.38 -5.14 -8.93
C ASP A 109 9.92 -5.55 -9.04
N SER A 110 9.44 -5.76 -10.27
CA SER A 110 8.13 -6.35 -10.55
C SER A 110 6.97 -5.72 -9.76
N GLY A 111 7.05 -4.40 -9.51
CA GLY A 111 6.06 -3.64 -8.73
C GLY A 111 6.16 -3.75 -7.21
N LYS A 112 7.30 -4.21 -6.69
CA LYS A 112 7.64 -4.28 -5.27
C LYS A 112 8.83 -3.39 -4.99
N LEU A 113 8.77 -2.66 -3.90
CA LEU A 113 9.84 -1.83 -3.39
C LEU A 113 10.47 -2.52 -2.20
N PHE A 114 11.79 -2.51 -2.14
CA PHE A 114 12.56 -2.99 -1.00
C PHE A 114 13.39 -1.83 -0.48
N VAL A 115 13.25 -1.53 0.80
CA VAL A 115 13.95 -0.43 1.45
C VAL A 115 14.86 -0.96 2.53
N THR A 116 16.02 -0.32 2.67
CA THR A 116 16.97 -0.59 3.75
C THR A 116 17.30 0.66 4.53
N GLY A 117 17.76 0.46 5.76
CA GLY A 117 18.19 1.50 6.66
C GLY A 117 18.66 0.93 7.98
N GLY A 118 18.75 1.78 8.98
CA GLY A 118 18.98 1.40 10.38
C GLY A 118 18.32 2.39 11.33
N VAL A 119 18.25 2.00 12.60
CA VAL A 119 17.70 2.81 13.70
C VAL A 119 18.72 2.93 14.81
N ALA A 120 18.85 4.11 15.41
CA ALA A 120 19.69 4.37 16.58
C ALA A 120 18.89 4.13 17.87
N GLY A 121 18.30 2.94 17.98
CA GLY A 121 17.34 2.61 19.02
C GLY A 121 16.88 1.16 18.94
N ASP A 122 15.86 0.82 19.73
CA ASP A 122 15.44 -0.57 19.93
C ASP A 122 14.14 -0.95 19.21
N SER A 123 13.53 0.00 18.49
CA SER A 123 12.22 -0.19 17.87
C SER A 123 12.03 0.60 16.56
N LEU A 124 11.28 -0.03 15.65
CA LEU A 124 10.88 0.52 14.34
C LEU A 124 9.45 0.08 14.00
N ARG A 125 8.74 0.90 13.24
CA ARG A 125 7.39 0.59 12.75
C ARG A 125 7.22 0.94 11.27
N PHE A 126 6.61 0.01 10.55
CA PHE A 126 6.29 0.06 9.13
C PHE A 126 4.78 -0.17 8.97
N GLY A 127 3.97 0.87 9.14
CA GLY A 127 2.50 0.73 9.15
C GLY A 127 2.05 -0.27 10.23
N PRO A 128 1.46 -1.44 9.86
CA PRO A 128 1.04 -2.47 10.82
C PRO A 128 2.17 -3.35 11.37
N PHE A 129 3.37 -3.31 10.79
CA PHE A 129 4.51 -4.14 11.22
C PHE A 129 5.36 -3.38 12.24
N ALA A 130 5.67 -4.02 13.36
CA ALA A 130 6.55 -3.48 14.39
C ALA A 130 7.74 -4.42 14.61
N LEU A 131 8.93 -3.84 14.67
CA LEU A 131 10.17 -4.50 15.04
C LEU A 131 10.57 -3.95 16.41
N ASN A 132 10.78 -4.84 17.38
CA ASN A 132 11.15 -4.49 18.75
C ASN A 132 12.39 -5.28 19.15
N GLN A 133 13.14 -4.79 20.13
CA GLN A 133 14.38 -5.42 20.62
C GLN A 133 15.46 -5.48 19.53
N ILE A 134 15.57 -4.42 18.74
CA ILE A 134 16.46 -4.32 17.57
C ILE A 134 17.56 -3.26 17.75
N THR A 135 18.11 -3.18 18.98
CA THR A 135 19.09 -2.17 19.38
C THR A 135 20.20 -2.00 18.34
N ASP A 136 20.24 -0.80 17.75
CA ASP A 136 21.23 -0.35 16.76
C ASP A 136 21.36 -1.29 15.53
N GLN A 137 20.26 -1.94 15.14
CA GLN A 137 20.21 -2.84 13.99
C GLN A 137 19.84 -2.09 12.70
N GLY A 138 20.30 -2.64 11.58
CA GLY A 138 19.75 -2.38 10.26
C GLY A 138 18.38 -3.03 10.06
N PHE A 139 17.71 -2.68 8.97
CA PHE A 139 16.46 -3.31 8.58
C PHE A 139 16.36 -3.48 7.07
N THR A 140 15.51 -4.42 6.69
CA THR A 140 14.90 -4.46 5.36
C THR A 140 13.39 -4.48 5.49
N ALA A 141 12.70 -3.72 4.66
CA ALA A 141 11.25 -3.81 4.55
C ALA A 141 10.81 -3.83 3.08
N ALA A 142 9.65 -4.43 2.83
CA ALA A 142 9.03 -4.41 1.52
C ALA A 142 7.69 -3.67 1.54
N LEU A 143 7.45 -2.95 0.44
CA LEU A 143 6.28 -2.13 0.19
C LEU A 143 5.77 -2.43 -1.22
N ASP A 144 4.47 -2.44 -1.43
CA ASP A 144 3.93 -2.50 -2.80
C ASP A 144 3.89 -1.10 -3.47
N THR A 145 3.69 -1.06 -4.78
CA THR A 145 3.58 0.22 -5.53
C THR A 145 2.40 1.11 -5.15
N ALA A 146 1.48 0.62 -4.32
CA ALA A 146 0.34 1.35 -3.78
C ALA A 146 0.62 1.95 -2.39
N GLY A 147 1.80 1.71 -1.82
CA GLY A 147 2.20 2.26 -0.53
C GLY A 147 1.79 1.39 0.65
N ASN A 148 1.44 0.12 0.46
CA ASN A 148 1.16 -0.78 1.58
C ASN A 148 2.41 -1.54 1.99
N TRP A 149 2.79 -1.44 3.26
CA TRP A 149 3.84 -2.27 3.84
C TRP A 149 3.40 -3.74 3.76
N ARG A 150 4.35 -4.62 3.43
CA ARG A 150 4.08 -6.05 3.19
C ARG A 150 4.79 -6.95 4.20
N TRP A 151 6.00 -6.58 4.60
CA TRP A 151 6.77 -7.18 5.68
C TRP A 151 7.95 -6.26 6.06
N ALA A 152 8.52 -6.47 7.24
CA ALA A 152 9.76 -5.85 7.68
C ALA A 152 10.55 -6.85 8.53
N ILE A 153 11.89 -6.81 8.45
CA ILE A 153 12.80 -7.63 9.24
C ILE A 153 14.00 -6.79 9.70
N ALA A 154 14.49 -7.04 10.91
CA ALA A 154 15.73 -6.47 11.40
C ALA A 154 16.91 -7.35 11.01
N GLN A 155 18.05 -6.73 10.74
CA GLN A 155 19.29 -7.36 10.31
C GLN A 155 20.46 -6.55 10.87
N GLY A 156 21.60 -7.17 11.17
CA GLY A 156 22.77 -6.39 11.61
C GLY A 156 23.26 -5.43 10.51
N GLY A 157 23.91 -4.33 10.90
CA GLY A 157 24.72 -3.50 10.00
C GLY A 157 23.97 -2.61 8.99
N ALA A 158 24.73 -1.76 8.28
CA ALA A 158 24.21 -0.85 7.27
C ALA A 158 24.08 -1.57 5.92
N LEU A 159 22.89 -1.58 5.32
CA LEU A 159 22.52 -2.36 4.14
C LEU A 159 22.19 -1.46 2.94
N THR A 160 22.62 -1.83 1.74
CA THR A 160 22.10 -1.33 0.44
C THR A 160 21.63 -2.50 -0.43
N VAL A 161 20.63 -2.27 -1.28
CA VAL A 161 19.99 -3.30 -2.12
C VAL A 161 20.26 -3.01 -3.60
N ASP A 162 20.75 -4.01 -4.34
CA ASP A 162 20.76 -4.03 -5.82
C ASP A 162 19.93 -5.24 -6.31
N LEU A 163 19.24 -5.12 -7.45
CA LEU A 163 18.38 -6.19 -7.97
C LEU A 163 18.70 -6.56 -9.42
N ARG A 164 19.28 -7.76 -9.59
CA ARG A 164 19.17 -8.57 -10.81
C ARG A 164 18.49 -9.92 -10.49
N HIS A 165 17.18 -9.87 -10.26
CA HIS A 165 16.28 -11.00 -9.98
C HIS A 165 16.35 -11.65 -8.58
N GLN A 166 17.22 -11.21 -7.67
CA GLN A 166 17.25 -11.57 -6.24
C GLN A 166 17.69 -10.37 -5.37
N LEU A 167 17.30 -10.34 -4.08
CA LEU A 167 17.74 -9.32 -3.11
C LEU A 167 19.22 -9.51 -2.77
N ASP A 168 20.08 -8.73 -3.40
CA ASP A 168 21.49 -8.65 -3.08
C ASP A 168 21.70 -7.51 -2.08
N TYR A 169 22.16 -7.87 -0.89
CA TYR A 169 22.53 -6.95 0.17
C TYR A 169 24.02 -6.71 0.10
N THR A 170 24.42 -5.45 0.13
CA THR A 170 25.81 -5.10 0.40
C THR A 170 25.87 -4.14 1.58
N GLY A 171 26.92 -4.23 2.38
CA GLY A 171 26.93 -3.47 3.62
C GLY A 171 28.18 -3.61 4.45
N ALA A 172 28.18 -2.90 5.58
CA ALA A 172 29.24 -2.93 6.58
C ALA A 172 28.70 -3.28 7.97
N PHE A 173 29.48 -4.04 8.75
CA PHE A 173 29.17 -4.41 10.13
C PHE A 173 30.40 -4.23 11.04
N ALA A 174 30.17 -3.80 12.29
CA ALA A 174 31.24 -3.52 13.25
C ALA A 174 31.70 -4.78 13.99
N ASP A 175 30.81 -5.49 14.70
CA ASP A 175 31.18 -6.68 15.49
C ASP A 175 30.66 -7.97 14.86
N SER A 176 29.35 -8.07 14.69
CA SER A 176 28.75 -9.24 14.06
C SER A 176 27.50 -8.85 13.28
N LEU A 177 27.31 -9.52 12.16
CA LEU A 177 26.15 -9.40 11.32
C LEU A 177 25.33 -10.69 11.42
N ILE A 178 24.05 -10.57 11.74
CA ILE A 178 23.12 -11.69 11.69
C ILE A 178 22.16 -11.46 10.51
N LEU A 179 22.11 -12.45 9.62
CA LEU A 179 21.23 -12.51 8.44
C LEU A 179 20.42 -13.81 8.50
N GLY A 180 19.25 -13.76 9.14
CA GLY A 180 18.48 -14.98 9.43
C GLY A 180 19.27 -15.92 10.35
N SER A 181 19.56 -17.14 9.90
CA SER A 181 20.38 -18.12 10.65
C SER A 181 21.90 -17.94 10.44
N LEU A 182 22.32 -17.09 9.50
CA LEU A 182 23.73 -16.87 9.20
C LEU A 182 24.30 -15.79 10.14
N ARG A 183 25.41 -16.10 10.81
CA ARG A 183 26.18 -15.14 11.62
C ARG A 183 27.55 -14.92 10.99
N LEU A 184 27.86 -13.67 10.64
CA LEU A 184 29.22 -13.23 10.32
C LEU A 184 29.79 -12.52 11.54
N THR A 185 31.05 -12.80 11.87
CA THR A 185 31.78 -12.14 12.96
C THR A 185 32.96 -11.41 12.35
N ASN A 186 33.17 -10.15 12.77
CA ASN A 186 34.30 -9.37 12.34
C ASN A 186 35.50 -9.71 13.24
N PRO A 187 36.57 -10.31 12.71
CA PRO A 187 37.75 -10.62 13.52
C PRO A 187 38.56 -9.37 13.91
N TYR A 188 38.23 -8.19 13.38
CA TYR A 188 38.97 -6.94 13.57
C TYR A 188 38.08 -5.82 14.16
N PRO A 189 37.93 -5.73 15.49
CA PRO A 189 36.99 -4.82 16.18
C PRO A 189 37.27 -3.32 15.97
N GLN A 190 38.41 -2.95 15.40
CA GLN A 190 38.76 -1.55 15.10
C GLN A 190 38.39 -1.11 13.67
N SER A 191 37.81 -2.01 12.87
CA SER A 191 37.45 -1.75 11.48
C SER A 191 36.05 -2.30 11.19
N SER A 192 35.38 -1.84 10.14
CA SER A 192 34.13 -2.47 9.70
C SER A 192 34.40 -3.60 8.72
N GLY A 193 33.76 -4.75 8.91
CA GLY A 193 33.71 -5.81 7.92
C GLY A 193 32.72 -5.47 6.81
N ALA A 194 33.07 -5.74 5.55
CA ALA A 194 32.15 -5.62 4.43
C ALA A 194 31.50 -6.98 4.12
N PHE A 195 30.26 -6.97 3.63
CA PHE A 195 29.59 -8.18 3.15
C PHE A 195 28.83 -7.94 1.86
N VAL A 196 28.71 -9.03 1.10
CA VAL A 196 27.70 -9.21 0.06
C VAL A 196 26.91 -10.45 0.45
N ALA A 197 25.61 -10.32 0.61
CA ALA A 197 24.74 -11.44 0.96
C ALA A 197 23.52 -11.42 0.07
N GLN A 198 23.15 -12.59 -0.44
CA GLN A 198 21.88 -12.77 -1.11
C GLN A 198 20.89 -13.33 -0.10
N LEU A 199 19.84 -12.58 0.22
CA LEU A 199 18.77 -13.09 1.09
C LEU A 199 17.56 -13.39 0.23
N ALA A 200 17.06 -14.63 0.33
CA ALA A 200 15.77 -14.94 -0.25
C ALA A 200 14.69 -14.16 0.49
N ALA A 201 13.90 -13.36 -0.23
CA ALA A 201 12.79 -12.60 0.34
C ALA A 201 11.85 -13.53 1.15
N PRO A 202 11.25 -13.06 2.26
CA PRO A 202 10.23 -13.82 2.94
C PRO A 202 9.09 -14.18 1.99
N ALA A 203 8.49 -15.36 2.24
CA ALA A 203 7.30 -15.84 1.56
C ALA A 203 6.25 -14.73 1.46
N PHE A 204 5.58 -14.60 0.33
CA PHE A 204 4.63 -13.50 0.12
C PHE A 204 3.32 -13.97 -0.47
N ILE A 205 2.21 -13.68 0.21
CA ILE A 205 0.86 -14.06 -0.23
C ILE A 205 0.31 -12.96 -1.17
N HIS A 206 0.15 -13.30 -2.45
CA HIS A 206 -0.53 -12.45 -3.43
C HIS A 206 -2.04 -12.50 -3.27
N ARG A 207 -2.60 -13.72 -3.16
CA ARG A 207 -4.03 -13.99 -3.02
C ARG A 207 -4.27 -15.38 -2.44
N PHE A 208 -5.50 -15.66 -2.07
CA PHE A 208 -5.96 -16.98 -1.65
C PHE A 208 -7.38 -17.26 -2.15
N SER A 209 -7.72 -18.52 -2.35
CA SER A 209 -9.06 -18.95 -2.78
C SER A 209 -9.38 -20.36 -2.27
N PRO A 210 -10.60 -20.63 -1.79
CA PRO A 210 -11.70 -19.68 -1.58
C PRO A 210 -11.39 -18.68 -0.45
N SER A 211 -12.12 -17.55 -0.40
CA SER A 211 -11.91 -16.50 0.60
C SER A 211 -12.62 -16.75 1.95
N ALA A 212 -13.47 -17.76 2.01
CA ALA A 212 -14.17 -18.21 3.22
C ALA A 212 -14.57 -19.68 3.09
N GLY A 213 -14.78 -20.33 4.23
CA GLY A 213 -15.25 -21.71 4.32
C GLY A 213 -15.16 -22.23 5.76
N PRO A 214 -15.92 -23.29 6.11
CA PRO A 214 -15.81 -23.94 7.42
C PRO A 214 -14.44 -24.60 7.61
N ALA A 215 -14.15 -25.03 8.84
CA ALA A 215 -12.99 -25.87 9.13
C ALA A 215 -12.94 -27.10 8.21
N GLY A 216 -11.74 -27.45 7.75
CA GLY A 216 -11.51 -28.51 6.75
C GLY A 216 -11.55 -28.03 5.30
N THR A 217 -11.96 -26.79 5.02
CA THR A 217 -11.92 -26.24 3.64
C THR A 217 -10.48 -26.17 3.14
N LEU A 218 -10.24 -26.63 1.92
CA LEU A 218 -8.95 -26.46 1.24
C LEU A 218 -8.88 -25.06 0.62
N VAL A 219 -7.88 -24.28 1.04
CA VAL A 219 -7.58 -22.94 0.53
C VAL A 219 -6.24 -22.99 -0.18
N THR A 220 -6.20 -22.52 -1.43
CA THR A 220 -4.96 -22.36 -2.19
C THR A 220 -4.43 -20.95 -2.00
N LEU A 221 -3.26 -20.82 -1.39
CA LEU A 221 -2.47 -19.59 -1.35
C LEU A 221 -1.64 -19.49 -2.64
N THR A 222 -1.75 -18.37 -3.35
CA THR A 222 -0.89 -18.05 -4.49
C THR A 222 0.06 -16.93 -4.08
N GLY A 223 1.35 -17.10 -4.39
CA GLY A 223 2.40 -16.24 -3.88
C GLY A 223 3.75 -16.47 -4.53
N VAL A 224 4.80 -16.13 -3.79
CA VAL A 224 6.20 -16.43 -4.11
C VAL A 224 6.95 -16.78 -2.83
N GLY A 225 8.06 -17.51 -2.95
CA GLY A 225 8.93 -17.85 -1.81
C GLY A 225 8.36 -18.90 -0.89
N PHE A 226 7.46 -19.76 -1.39
CA PHE A 226 6.74 -20.74 -0.60
C PHE A 226 7.49 -22.08 -0.40
N ALA A 227 8.57 -22.32 -1.14
CA ALA A 227 9.30 -23.58 -1.10
C ALA A 227 9.81 -23.98 0.30
N SER A 228 10.14 -22.98 1.14
CA SER A 228 10.67 -23.16 2.49
C SER A 228 9.64 -22.83 3.59
N THR A 229 8.35 -22.88 3.29
CA THR A 229 7.30 -22.62 4.29
C THR A 229 7.36 -23.65 5.42
N THR A 230 7.44 -23.18 6.66
CA THR A 230 7.52 -24.02 7.87
C THR A 230 6.22 -24.02 8.66
N ALA A 231 5.40 -22.96 8.60
CA ALA A 231 4.09 -22.91 9.23
C ALA A 231 3.11 -21.99 8.52
N VAL A 232 1.81 -22.27 8.66
CA VAL A 232 0.71 -21.41 8.23
C VAL A 232 -0.29 -21.25 9.37
N TYR A 233 -0.79 -20.05 9.60
CA TYR A 233 -1.77 -19.74 10.65
C TYR A 233 -2.96 -18.95 10.09
N PHE A 234 -4.13 -19.16 10.68
CA PHE A 234 -5.33 -18.36 10.45
C PHE A 234 -5.66 -17.64 11.76
N GLY A 235 -5.41 -16.32 11.82
CA GLY A 235 -5.68 -15.54 13.04
C GLY A 235 -4.95 -16.05 14.28
N GLY A 236 -3.75 -16.61 14.13
CA GLY A 236 -2.96 -17.22 15.20
C GLY A 236 -3.24 -18.72 15.43
N VAL A 237 -4.27 -19.31 14.81
CA VAL A 237 -4.54 -20.75 14.90
C VAL A 237 -3.73 -21.50 13.85
N ALA A 238 -2.94 -22.50 14.26
CA ALA A 238 -2.10 -23.29 13.37
C ALA A 238 -2.94 -24.11 12.38
N ALA A 239 -2.53 -24.10 11.11
CA ALA A 239 -3.19 -24.80 10.01
C ALA A 239 -2.26 -25.86 9.41
N THR A 240 -2.82 -26.97 8.93
CA THR A 240 -2.07 -27.96 8.16
C THR A 240 -1.98 -27.53 6.71
N PHE A 241 -0.83 -27.75 6.06
CA PHE A 241 -0.59 -27.29 4.70
C PHE A 241 0.29 -28.26 3.91
N THR A 242 0.26 -28.10 2.59
CA THR A 242 1.11 -28.79 1.63
C THR A 242 1.67 -27.77 0.67
N VAL A 243 2.99 -27.73 0.55
CA VAL A 243 3.67 -26.89 -0.45
C VAL A 243 3.56 -27.58 -1.81
N LEU A 244 2.85 -26.96 -2.75
CA LEU A 244 2.67 -27.50 -4.11
C LEU A 244 3.79 -27.02 -5.05
N SER A 245 4.24 -25.79 -4.87
CA SER A 245 5.37 -25.20 -5.60
C SER A 245 5.89 -23.95 -4.88
N ASN A 246 6.97 -23.35 -5.37
CA ASN A 246 7.46 -22.08 -4.83
C ASN A 246 6.45 -20.91 -4.93
N GLY A 247 5.39 -21.06 -5.74
CA GLY A 247 4.32 -20.08 -5.88
C GLY A 247 2.94 -20.52 -5.38
N GLN A 248 2.79 -21.75 -4.88
CA GLN A 248 1.51 -22.25 -4.37
C GLN A 248 1.65 -23.12 -3.12
N VAL A 249 0.81 -22.82 -2.13
CA VAL A 249 0.62 -23.64 -0.93
C VAL A 249 -0.87 -23.96 -0.83
N GLN A 250 -1.20 -25.22 -0.61
CA GLN A 250 -2.55 -25.61 -0.21
C GLN A 250 -2.59 -25.69 1.30
N VAL A 251 -3.58 -25.06 1.93
CA VAL A 251 -3.75 -25.03 3.38
C VAL A 251 -5.16 -25.44 3.75
N VAL A 252 -5.30 -26.22 4.84
CA VAL A 252 -6.59 -26.64 5.38
C VAL A 252 -7.02 -25.65 6.46
N VAL A 253 -8.23 -25.13 6.36
CA VAL A 253 -8.78 -24.22 7.37
C VAL A 253 -8.86 -24.94 8.72
N PRO A 254 -8.21 -24.44 9.78
CA PRO A 254 -8.23 -25.11 11.08
C PRO A 254 -9.57 -24.91 11.81
N PRO A 255 -9.92 -25.80 12.76
CA PRO A 255 -11.04 -25.58 13.65
C PRO A 255 -10.77 -24.42 14.62
N GLY A 256 -11.83 -23.85 15.21
CA GLY A 256 -11.70 -22.82 16.24
C GLY A 256 -11.54 -21.38 15.73
N LEU A 257 -11.67 -21.15 14.42
CA LEU A 257 -11.76 -19.79 13.89
C LEU A 257 -13.09 -19.12 14.27
N PRO A 258 -13.10 -17.78 14.47
CA PRO A 258 -14.34 -17.03 14.65
C PRO A 258 -15.30 -17.25 13.48
N THR A 259 -16.54 -17.63 13.78
CA THR A 259 -17.61 -17.85 12.78
C THR A 259 -18.39 -16.58 12.45
N THR A 260 -18.16 -15.51 13.22
CA THR A 260 -18.72 -14.17 13.03
C THR A 260 -17.59 -13.14 13.14
N GLY A 261 -17.78 -11.95 12.55
CA GLY A 261 -16.80 -10.87 12.63
C GLY A 261 -16.01 -10.60 11.33
N PRO A 262 -14.94 -9.79 11.40
CA PRO A 262 -14.13 -9.35 10.25
C PRO A 262 -13.36 -10.46 9.54
N GLY A 263 -13.38 -11.69 10.07
CA GLY A 263 -12.47 -12.74 9.66
C GLY A 263 -11.05 -12.51 10.17
N VAL A 264 -10.13 -13.34 9.70
CA VAL A 264 -8.75 -13.42 10.20
C VAL A 264 -7.73 -13.26 9.09
N LEU A 265 -6.54 -12.74 9.39
CA LEU A 265 -5.44 -12.77 8.42
C LEU A 265 -4.84 -14.16 8.36
N ILE A 266 -4.38 -14.55 7.17
CA ILE A 266 -3.56 -15.74 6.98
C ILE A 266 -2.10 -15.32 7.14
N GLN A 267 -1.37 -16.00 8.00
CA GLN A 267 0.07 -15.81 8.19
C GLN A 267 0.83 -17.00 7.62
N ILE A 268 1.89 -16.75 6.88
CA ILE A 268 2.85 -17.76 6.43
C ILE A 268 4.20 -17.49 7.09
N VAL A 269 4.86 -18.54 7.55
CA VAL A 269 6.15 -18.50 8.24
C VAL A 269 7.14 -19.34 7.45
N GLY A 270 8.32 -18.77 7.23
CA GLY A 270 9.47 -19.49 6.69
C GLY A 270 10.75 -19.02 7.38
N PRO A 271 11.90 -19.63 7.04
CA PRO A 271 13.20 -19.29 7.64
C PRO A 271 13.61 -17.83 7.40
N ASN A 272 13.07 -17.20 6.36
CA ASN A 272 13.42 -15.83 5.96
C ASN A 272 12.45 -14.77 6.51
N GLY A 273 11.50 -15.17 7.37
CA GLY A 273 10.54 -14.25 8.01
C GLY A 273 9.08 -14.70 7.86
N THR A 274 8.18 -13.79 8.23
CA THR A 274 6.73 -14.04 8.19
C THR A 274 6.03 -13.05 7.26
N SER A 275 4.92 -13.48 6.65
CA SER A 275 4.09 -12.62 5.83
C SER A 275 2.61 -12.83 6.11
N LEU A 276 1.85 -11.75 6.00
CA LEU A 276 0.40 -11.73 6.18
C LEU A 276 -0.30 -11.59 4.82
N SER A 277 -1.49 -12.18 4.72
CA SER A 277 -2.39 -11.96 3.59
C SER A 277 -2.83 -10.50 3.50
N GLY A 278 -3.06 -10.00 2.27
CA GLY A 278 -3.54 -8.62 2.05
C GLY A 278 -5.00 -8.40 2.45
N THR A 279 -5.77 -9.48 2.60
CA THR A 279 -7.19 -9.47 3.00
C THR A 279 -7.46 -10.55 4.04
N ARG A 280 -8.59 -10.46 4.75
CA ARG A 280 -9.01 -11.43 5.77
C ARG A 280 -9.76 -12.61 5.16
N PHE A 281 -9.47 -13.82 5.65
CA PHE A 281 -10.20 -15.05 5.38
C PHE A 281 -11.43 -15.16 6.30
N GLY A 282 -12.55 -15.63 5.77
CA GLY A 282 -13.80 -15.80 6.52
C GLY A 282 -14.49 -14.49 6.90
N GLY A 283 -13.91 -13.35 6.50
CA GLY A 283 -14.49 -12.05 6.75
C GLY A 283 -15.76 -11.86 5.94
N ARG A 284 -16.90 -11.76 6.64
CA ARG A 284 -17.98 -10.91 6.13
C ARG A 284 -17.53 -9.47 6.33
N PRO A 285 -17.90 -8.52 5.46
CA PRO A 285 -17.60 -7.11 5.70
C PRO A 285 -18.19 -6.66 7.04
N THR A 286 -17.42 -6.70 8.13
CA THR A 286 -17.74 -5.99 9.37
C THR A 286 -17.26 -4.57 9.20
N GLY A 287 -18.03 -3.87 8.38
CA GLY A 287 -17.80 -2.53 7.87
C GLY A 287 -18.96 -2.09 6.99
N LEU A 288 -20.15 -2.63 7.24
CA LEU A 288 -21.41 -1.91 7.06
C LEU A 288 -22.02 -1.71 8.46
N THR A 289 -21.25 -1.14 9.40
CA THR A 289 -21.88 -0.06 10.18
C THR A 289 -22.43 0.87 9.12
N ALA A 290 -23.72 1.19 9.17
CA ALA A 290 -24.39 2.02 8.20
C ALA A 290 -23.62 3.33 7.97
N ALA A 291 -22.61 3.31 7.11
CA ALA A 291 -22.24 4.47 6.36
C ALA A 291 -23.52 4.80 5.61
N LEU A 292 -24.06 5.99 5.84
CA LEU A 292 -24.90 6.64 4.85
C LEU A 292 -24.06 6.75 3.55
N VAL A 293 -23.85 5.64 2.85
CA VAL A 293 -23.78 5.64 1.41
C VAL A 293 -25.22 6.01 1.05
N ALA A 294 -25.44 7.27 0.68
CA ALA A 294 -26.71 7.67 0.10
C ALA A 294 -27.10 6.57 -0.90
N PRO A 295 -28.25 5.89 -0.74
CA PRO A 295 -28.57 4.69 -1.51
C PRO A 295 -28.57 5.06 -2.98
N HIS A 296 -27.47 4.68 -3.60
CA HIS A 296 -27.20 4.83 -4.99
C HIS A 296 -28.15 3.86 -5.71
N PHE A 297 -29.25 4.41 -6.23
CA PHE A 297 -30.18 3.63 -7.04
C PHE A 297 -29.61 3.37 -8.44
N TYR A 298 -30.11 2.37 -9.14
CA TYR A 298 -29.65 2.02 -10.48
C TYR A 298 -30.77 2.21 -11.49
N LEU A 299 -30.37 2.53 -12.72
CA LEU A 299 -31.20 2.75 -13.88
C LEU A 299 -30.90 1.64 -14.88
N VAL A 300 -31.87 0.79 -15.18
CA VAL A 300 -31.66 -0.37 -16.07
C VAL A 300 -32.84 -0.55 -17.03
N PRO A 301 -32.65 -0.54 -18.36
CA PRO A 301 -31.39 -0.35 -19.06
C PRO A 301 -30.90 1.11 -19.02
N ASN A 302 -29.62 1.32 -19.26
CA ASN A 302 -28.99 2.63 -19.45
C ASN A 302 -27.75 2.43 -20.34
N PRO A 303 -27.77 2.79 -21.65
CA PRO A 303 -28.77 3.62 -22.33
C PRO A 303 -30.19 3.04 -22.43
N ALA A 304 -31.20 3.89 -22.59
CA ALA A 304 -32.61 3.50 -22.63
C ALA A 304 -33.39 4.16 -23.77
N HIS A 305 -34.31 3.41 -24.38
CA HIS A 305 -35.18 3.91 -25.46
C HIS A 305 -36.60 4.20 -24.98
N ASP A 306 -37.23 3.27 -24.23
CA ASP A 306 -38.64 3.36 -23.85
C ASP A 306 -38.86 3.54 -22.35
N GLN A 307 -38.31 2.64 -21.56
CA GLN A 307 -38.48 2.63 -20.11
C GLN A 307 -37.18 2.26 -19.39
N VAL A 308 -37.05 2.76 -18.17
CA VAL A 308 -35.92 2.52 -17.27
C VAL A 308 -36.45 1.98 -15.96
N ARG A 309 -36.02 0.79 -15.56
CA ARG A 309 -36.33 0.25 -14.24
C ARG A 309 -35.50 0.95 -13.18
N LEU A 310 -36.16 1.31 -12.07
CA LEU A 310 -35.56 1.95 -10.92
C LEU A 310 -35.27 0.90 -9.85
N VAL A 311 -33.99 0.60 -9.63
CA VAL A 311 -33.55 -0.45 -8.70
C VAL A 311 -32.91 0.18 -7.47
N SER A 312 -33.30 -0.26 -6.27
CA SER A 312 -32.75 0.21 -4.99
C SER A 312 -32.94 1.72 -4.75
N LEU A 313 -34.13 2.25 -5.03
CA LEU A 313 -34.49 3.63 -4.70
C LEU A 313 -34.31 3.92 -3.19
N PRO A 314 -33.88 5.13 -2.80
CA PRO A 314 -33.86 5.54 -1.41
C PRO A 314 -35.23 5.37 -0.76
N ALA A 315 -35.30 4.75 0.43
CA ALA A 315 -36.57 4.58 1.16
C ALA A 315 -37.25 5.92 1.51
N THR A 316 -36.49 7.01 1.55
CA THR A 316 -36.97 8.37 1.79
C THR A 316 -37.45 9.10 0.52
N ALA A 317 -37.28 8.52 -0.67
CA ALA A 317 -37.72 9.14 -1.91
C ALA A 317 -39.22 8.91 -2.12
N SER A 318 -40.02 9.97 -2.07
CA SER A 318 -41.44 9.94 -2.46
C SER A 318 -41.63 10.10 -3.97
N THR A 319 -40.69 10.79 -4.64
CA THR A 319 -40.72 11.07 -6.08
C THR A 319 -39.37 10.86 -6.73
N VAL A 320 -39.41 10.67 -8.05
CA VAL A 320 -38.26 10.56 -8.94
C VAL A 320 -38.42 11.58 -10.05
N GLN A 321 -37.38 12.37 -10.28
CA GLN A 321 -37.38 13.47 -11.26
C GLN A 321 -36.30 13.24 -12.30
N VAL A 322 -36.58 13.58 -13.56
CA VAL A 322 -35.61 13.59 -14.65
C VAL A 322 -35.29 15.03 -14.98
N LEU A 323 -34.00 15.36 -15.00
CA LEU A 323 -33.49 16.70 -15.26
C LEU A 323 -32.68 16.71 -16.55
N ASP A 324 -32.83 17.76 -17.36
CA ASP A 324 -32.00 17.99 -18.54
C ASP A 324 -30.58 18.48 -18.16
N ALA A 325 -29.72 18.67 -19.16
CA ALA A 325 -28.34 19.14 -18.96
C ALA A 325 -28.24 20.54 -18.32
N LEU A 326 -29.32 21.33 -18.35
CA LEU A 326 -29.42 22.64 -17.71
C LEU A 326 -29.99 22.57 -16.29
N GLY A 327 -30.28 21.36 -15.78
CA GLY A 327 -30.84 21.13 -14.45
C GLY A 327 -32.35 21.40 -14.36
N ARG A 328 -33.06 21.52 -15.48
CA ARG A 328 -34.53 21.71 -15.49
C ARG A 328 -35.23 20.37 -15.41
N VAL A 329 -36.26 20.26 -14.57
CA VAL A 329 -37.05 19.04 -14.45
C VAL A 329 -37.93 18.87 -15.69
N VAL A 330 -37.67 17.81 -16.46
CA VAL A 330 -38.42 17.44 -17.68
C VAL A 330 -39.45 16.35 -17.42
N ARG A 331 -39.34 15.60 -16.32
CA ARG A 331 -40.32 14.59 -15.91
C ARG A 331 -40.30 14.38 -14.40
N THR A 332 -41.45 14.09 -13.82
CA THR A 332 -41.59 13.70 -12.40
C THR A 332 -42.55 12.52 -12.29
N GLN A 333 -42.20 11.51 -11.51
CA GLN A 333 -43.03 10.34 -11.24
C GLN A 333 -42.96 9.91 -9.77
N PRO A 334 -43.97 9.21 -9.24
CA PRO A 334 -43.90 8.63 -7.90
C PRO A 334 -42.80 7.56 -7.81
N ALA A 335 -42.04 7.54 -6.71
CA ALA A 335 -41.00 6.53 -6.49
C ALA A 335 -41.57 5.09 -6.42
N ALA A 336 -42.86 4.96 -6.07
CA ALA A 336 -43.57 3.68 -6.04
C ALA A 336 -43.73 3.03 -7.43
N ALA A 337 -43.62 3.78 -8.53
CA ALA A 337 -43.78 3.26 -9.89
C ALA A 337 -42.69 2.25 -10.29
N ARG A 338 -41.53 2.28 -9.61
CA ARG A 338 -40.36 1.38 -9.81
C ARG A 338 -39.84 1.27 -11.26
N SER A 339 -40.36 2.12 -12.14
CA SER A 339 -40.01 2.27 -13.55
C SER A 339 -40.21 3.74 -13.92
N LEU A 340 -39.44 4.20 -14.90
CA LEU A 340 -39.44 5.55 -15.44
C LEU A 340 -39.65 5.46 -16.95
N ASP A 341 -40.74 6.05 -17.43
CA ASP A 341 -41.01 6.17 -18.87
C ASP A 341 -40.13 7.29 -19.44
N VAL A 342 -39.33 6.98 -20.45
CA VAL A 342 -38.43 7.93 -21.13
C VAL A 342 -38.87 8.22 -22.56
N ARG A 343 -39.99 7.65 -23.02
CA ARG A 343 -40.53 7.94 -24.36
C ARG A 343 -40.87 9.41 -24.51
N GLY A 344 -40.51 9.94 -25.68
CA GLY A 344 -40.70 11.35 -26.04
C GLY A 344 -39.69 12.30 -25.41
N LEU A 345 -38.71 11.82 -24.64
CA LEU A 345 -37.54 12.62 -24.29
C LEU A 345 -36.57 12.63 -25.49
N PRO A 346 -36.03 13.79 -25.91
CA PRO A 346 -34.97 13.83 -26.93
C PRO A 346 -33.77 12.98 -26.52
N ALA A 347 -33.10 12.37 -27.51
CA ALA A 347 -31.85 11.65 -27.25
C ALA A 347 -30.82 12.57 -26.58
N GLY A 348 -30.17 12.07 -25.53
CA GLY A 348 -29.24 12.87 -24.74
C GLY A 348 -28.99 12.37 -23.33
N VAL A 349 -28.19 13.14 -22.59
CA VAL A 349 -27.81 12.83 -21.21
C VAL A 349 -28.71 13.59 -20.23
N TYR A 350 -29.30 12.85 -19.31
CA TYR A 350 -30.19 13.34 -18.27
C TYR A 350 -29.65 12.97 -16.88
N VAL A 351 -30.13 13.69 -15.87
CA VAL A 351 -29.92 13.33 -14.46
C VAL A 351 -31.24 12.91 -13.84
N VAL A 352 -31.32 11.68 -13.34
CA VAL A 352 -32.45 11.20 -12.55
C VAL A 352 -32.16 11.49 -11.07
N ARG A 353 -33.06 12.19 -10.39
CA ARG A 353 -32.97 12.54 -8.96
C ARG A 353 -34.06 11.81 -8.18
N ALA A 354 -33.68 11.17 -7.07
CA ALA A 354 -34.59 10.56 -6.10
C ALA A 354 -34.14 10.97 -4.68
N GLY A 355 -34.91 11.85 -4.02
CA GLY A 355 -34.47 12.49 -2.78
C GLY A 355 -33.14 13.25 -2.96
N ALA A 356 -32.17 13.01 -2.09
CA ALA A 356 -30.81 13.57 -2.19
C ALA A 356 -29.88 12.82 -3.18
N SER A 357 -30.34 11.71 -3.77
CA SER A 357 -29.52 10.87 -4.65
C SER A 357 -29.76 11.19 -6.13
N THR A 358 -28.70 11.17 -6.94
CA THR A 358 -28.78 11.39 -8.40
C THR A 358 -28.07 10.31 -9.21
N ARG A 359 -28.52 10.11 -10.45
CA ARG A 359 -27.97 9.14 -11.42
C ARG A 359 -28.00 9.66 -12.84
N ARG A 360 -26.94 9.41 -13.60
CA ARG A 360 -26.89 9.73 -15.03
C ARG A 360 -27.73 8.71 -15.81
N LEU A 361 -28.59 9.21 -16.68
CA LEU A 361 -29.37 8.45 -17.66
C LEU A 361 -28.96 8.89 -19.06
N VAL A 362 -28.77 7.93 -19.96
CA VAL A 362 -28.63 8.18 -21.40
C VAL A 362 -29.91 7.70 -22.07
N VAL A 363 -30.56 8.60 -22.81
CA VAL A 363 -31.72 8.27 -23.67
C VAL A 363 -31.23 8.26 -25.11
N GLU A 364 -31.56 7.21 -25.85
CA GLU A 364 -31.19 7.02 -27.25
C GLU A 364 -32.39 7.04 -28.19
#